data_AF-S3LE93-F1
#
_entry.id   AF-S3LE93-F1
#
_cell.length_a   1.000
_cell.length_b   1.000
_cell.length_c   1.000
_cell.angle_alpha   90.00
_cell.angle_beta   90.00
_cell.angle_gamma   90.00
#
_symmetry.space_group_name_H-M   'P 1'
#
loop_
_entity.id
_entity.type
_entity.pdbx_description
1 polymer ?
#
loop_
_entity_poly.entity_id
_entity_poly.type
_entity_poly.pdbx_seq_one_letter_code
_entity_poly.pdbx_strand_id
1 'polypeptide(L)'
;MTNPYFIGYFIKYKMRREFIETPSFTKRWFALGFNDDDLAELQQFLIKNPEAGDVMIGTGGLKKIRFAFQGRGKSGSARVCYVDFATFAKTYLIQVFSKEEKTNLTDTEKNAVKKAIGVLKTEAARNWRKEHE
;
A
#
# COMPACT_ATOMS: atom_id res chain seq x y z
N MET A 1 -42.46 -19.50 -10.22
CA MET A 1 -42.03 -18.09 -10.31
C MET A 1 -42.32 -17.44 -8.97
N THR A 2 -41.30 -17.01 -8.24
CA THR A 2 -41.25 -15.82 -7.36
C THR A 2 -39.93 -15.87 -6.60
N ASN A 3 -38.98 -15.11 -7.12
CA ASN A 3 -37.71 -14.76 -6.50
C ASN A 3 -37.99 -13.91 -5.23
N PRO A 4 -37.61 -14.35 -4.01
CA PRO A 4 -37.62 -13.46 -2.87
C PRO A 4 -36.32 -12.65 -2.90
N TYR A 5 -36.48 -11.39 -3.29
CA TYR A 5 -35.47 -10.34 -3.29
C TYR A 5 -34.70 -10.30 -1.97
N PHE A 6 -33.43 -10.73 -2.03
CA PHE A 6 -32.45 -10.46 -0.98
C PHE A 6 -32.10 -8.97 -1.03
N ILE A 7 -32.92 -8.13 -0.39
CA ILE A 7 -32.61 -6.71 -0.16
C ILE A 7 -31.66 -6.66 1.03
N GLY A 8 -30.41 -7.05 0.78
CA GLY A 8 -29.31 -6.88 1.72
C GLY A 8 -28.56 -5.60 1.36
N TYR A 9 -28.92 -4.46 1.95
CA TYR A 9 -27.97 -3.35 2.03
C TYR A 9 -27.02 -3.68 3.18
N PHE A 10 -25.99 -4.50 2.88
CA PHE A 10 -24.81 -4.51 3.72
C PHE A 10 -24.26 -3.08 3.66
N ILE A 11 -24.42 -2.32 4.73
CA ILE A 11 -23.61 -1.13 4.97
C ILE A 11 -22.18 -1.67 5.11
N LYS A 12 -21.53 -1.90 3.97
CA LYS A 12 -20.17 -2.40 3.86
C LYS A 12 -19.32 -1.32 4.49
N TYR A 13 -18.95 -1.55 5.75
CA TYR A 13 -18.10 -0.75 6.61
C TYR A 13 -17.57 0.53 5.96
N LYS A 14 -17.83 1.68 6.58
CA LYS A 14 -17.03 2.89 6.38
C LYS A 14 -15.60 2.58 6.84
N MET A 15 -14.86 1.77 6.07
CA MET A 15 -13.49 1.36 6.34
C MET A 15 -12.63 2.57 6.08
N ARG A 16 -12.46 3.40 7.12
CA ARG A 16 -11.44 4.42 7.13
C ARG A 16 -10.11 3.70 7.20
N ARG A 17 -9.37 3.76 6.10
CA ARG A 17 -8.00 3.26 6.00
C ARG A 17 -7.10 4.46 5.85
N GLU A 18 -6.07 4.51 6.69
CA GLU A 18 -5.10 5.59 6.69
C GLU A 18 -3.89 5.17 5.86
N PHE A 19 -3.49 6.03 4.93
CA PHE A 19 -2.26 5.86 4.16
C PHE A 19 -1.16 6.73 4.76
N ILE A 20 -0.05 6.12 5.11
CA ILE A 20 1.13 6.82 5.64
C ILE A 20 2.26 6.69 4.62
N GLU A 21 2.76 7.81 4.15
CA GLU A 21 3.87 7.87 3.21
C GLU A 21 5.20 8.07 3.95
N THR A 22 6.24 7.37 3.50
CA THR A 22 7.59 7.74 3.94
C THR A 22 8.07 8.98 3.17
N PRO A 23 8.94 9.82 3.76
CA PRO A 23 9.51 10.96 3.04
C PRO A 23 10.23 10.56 1.74
N SER A 24 10.88 9.39 1.73
CA SER A 24 11.53 8.82 0.54
C SER A 24 10.54 8.41 -0.54
N PHE A 25 9.37 7.89 -0.16
CA PHE A 25 8.29 7.59 -1.09
C PHE A 25 7.80 8.88 -1.76
N THR A 26 7.35 9.86 -0.97
CA THR A 26 6.75 11.11 -1.48
C THR A 26 7.73 11.87 -2.35
N LYS A 27 8.99 12.02 -1.93
CA LYS A 27 10.02 12.69 -2.74
C LYS A 27 10.22 11.98 -4.08
N ARG A 28 10.26 10.65 -4.08
CA ARG A 28 10.49 9.87 -5.30
C ARG A 28 9.26 9.85 -6.20
N TRP A 29 8.06 9.87 -5.62
CA TRP A 29 6.79 9.94 -6.33
C TRP A 29 6.74 11.14 -7.27
N PHE A 30 6.97 12.33 -6.73
CA PHE A 30 7.02 13.55 -7.52
C PHE A 30 8.21 13.58 -8.50
N ALA A 31 9.37 13.05 -8.11
CA ALA A 31 10.53 12.96 -9.00
C ALA A 31 10.29 12.06 -10.23
N LEU A 32 9.35 11.11 -10.15
CA LEU A 32 8.94 10.28 -11.27
C LEU A 32 7.82 10.92 -12.12
N GLY A 33 7.37 12.14 -11.79
CA GLY A 33 6.33 12.86 -12.51
C GLY A 33 4.91 12.43 -12.15
N PHE A 34 4.72 11.77 -11.01
CA PHE A 34 3.39 11.49 -10.47
C PHE A 34 2.89 12.68 -9.64
N ASN A 35 1.58 12.84 -9.57
CA ASN A 35 0.90 13.90 -8.84
C ASN A 35 -0.03 13.30 -7.77
N ASP A 36 -0.81 14.16 -7.11
CA ASP A 36 -1.72 13.75 -6.05
C ASP A 36 -2.94 12.97 -6.58
N ASP A 37 -3.39 13.24 -7.82
CA ASP A 37 -4.48 12.48 -8.45
C ASP A 37 -4.07 11.04 -8.72
N ASP A 38 -2.83 10.83 -9.19
CA ASP A 38 -2.25 9.50 -9.36
C ASP A 38 -2.18 8.79 -7.99
N LEU A 39 -1.77 9.52 -6.95
CA LEU A 39 -1.66 8.96 -5.61
C LEU A 39 -3.04 8.53 -5.09
N ALA A 40 -4.06 9.35 -5.32
CA ALA A 40 -5.44 9.02 -4.98
C ALA A 40 -5.92 7.77 -5.75
N GLU A 41 -5.62 7.64 -7.05
CA GLU A 41 -5.97 6.46 -7.84
C GLU A 41 -5.33 5.19 -7.25
N LEU A 42 -4.04 5.26 -6.90
CA LEU A 42 -3.31 4.18 -6.24
C LEU A 42 -3.94 3.79 -4.89
N GLN A 43 -4.24 4.78 -4.05
CA GLN A 43 -4.84 4.54 -2.73
C GLN A 43 -6.22 3.91 -2.86
N GLN A 44 -7.06 4.39 -3.78
CA GLN A 44 -8.38 3.81 -4.06
C GLN A 44 -8.27 2.36 -4.54
N PHE A 45 -7.27 2.06 -5.37
CA PHE A 45 -7.00 0.70 -5.79
C PHE A 45 -6.61 -0.19 -4.60
N LEU A 46 -5.72 0.27 -3.72
CA LEU A 46 -5.25 -0.47 -2.54
C LEU A 46 -6.34 -0.65 -1.48
N ILE A 47 -7.27 0.29 -1.33
CA ILE A 47 -8.45 0.13 -0.46
C ILE A 47 -9.30 -1.04 -0.94
N LYS A 48 -9.51 -1.15 -2.26
CA LYS A 48 -10.32 -2.23 -2.86
C LYS A 48 -9.57 -3.56 -2.91
N ASN A 49 -8.24 -3.52 -3.03
CA ASN A 49 -7.38 -4.68 -3.23
C ASN A 49 -6.17 -4.65 -2.27
N PRO A 50 -6.37 -4.80 -0.95
CA PRO A 50 -5.28 -4.72 0.04
C PRO A 50 -4.27 -5.88 -0.06
N GLU A 51 -4.66 -6.96 -0.72
CA GLU A 51 -3.82 -8.12 -1.00
C GLU A 51 -3.10 -8.04 -2.36
N ALA A 52 -3.21 -6.93 -3.08
CA ALA A 52 -2.60 -6.79 -4.39
C ALA A 52 -1.07 -6.83 -4.34
N GLY A 53 -0.47 -7.51 -5.33
CA GLY A 53 0.97 -7.53 -5.55
C GLY A 53 1.69 -8.69 -4.92
N ASP A 54 2.99 -8.75 -5.21
CA ASP A 54 3.85 -9.88 -4.86
C ASP A 54 4.46 -9.63 -3.48
N VAL A 55 4.28 -10.58 -2.54
CA VAL A 55 4.96 -10.52 -1.24
C VAL A 55 6.46 -10.73 -1.44
N MET A 56 7.27 -9.78 -0.97
CA MET A 56 8.72 -9.88 -1.02
C MET A 56 9.21 -10.70 0.17
N ILE A 57 9.47 -12.00 -0.05
CA ILE A 57 9.89 -12.93 0.99
C ILE A 57 11.14 -12.41 1.72
N GLY A 58 11.16 -12.56 3.06
CA GLY A 58 12.28 -12.13 3.91
C GLY A 58 12.22 -10.67 4.37
N THR A 59 11.27 -9.87 3.87
CA THR A 59 11.15 -8.43 4.21
C THR A 59 10.19 -8.14 5.38
N GLY A 60 9.54 -9.15 5.95
CA GLY A 60 8.56 -8.95 7.03
C GLY A 60 7.17 -8.51 6.57
N GLY A 61 6.83 -8.73 5.29
CA GLY A 61 5.48 -8.49 4.75
C GLY A 61 5.38 -7.34 3.75
N LEU A 62 6.51 -6.84 3.23
CA LEU A 62 6.50 -5.87 2.14
C LEU A 62 5.88 -6.50 0.89
N LYS A 63 4.92 -5.81 0.27
CA LYS A 63 4.30 -6.18 -0.99
C LYS A 63 4.78 -5.25 -2.09
N LYS A 64 4.98 -5.77 -3.29
CA LYS A 64 5.32 -5.00 -4.49
C LYS A 64 4.22 -5.10 -5.52
N ILE A 65 3.58 -3.97 -5.84
CA ILE A 65 2.61 -3.90 -6.94
C ILE A 65 3.22 -3.26 -8.17
N ARG A 66 2.81 -3.75 -9.34
CA ARG A 66 3.01 -3.09 -10.62
C ARG A 66 1.71 -2.35 -10.93
N PHE A 67 1.71 -1.04 -10.79
CA PHE A 67 0.54 -0.21 -11.03
C PHE A 67 0.68 0.51 -12.37
N ALA A 68 -0.40 0.54 -13.14
CA ALA A 68 -0.48 1.25 -14.41
C ALA A 68 -1.68 2.18 -14.33
N PHE A 69 -1.42 3.49 -14.40
CA PHE A 69 -2.44 4.53 -14.35
C PHE A 69 -3.24 4.53 -15.64
N GLN A 70 -4.57 4.68 -15.53
CA GLN A 70 -5.43 4.76 -16.70
C GLN A 70 -5.12 6.03 -17.51
N GLY A 71 -5.07 5.92 -18.83
CA GLY A 71 -4.87 7.06 -19.73
C GLY A 71 -3.45 7.65 -19.77
N ARG A 72 -2.51 7.18 -18.93
CA ARG A 72 -1.09 7.48 -19.09
C ARG A 72 -0.42 6.38 -19.91
N GLY A 73 0.36 6.78 -20.92
CA GLY A 73 1.13 5.86 -21.77
C GLY A 73 2.23 5.09 -21.01
N LYS A 74 3.29 4.66 -21.69
CA LYS A 74 4.37 3.84 -21.08
C LYS A 74 5.04 4.48 -19.85
N SER A 75 5.00 5.80 -19.69
CA SER A 75 5.50 6.55 -18.52
C SER A 75 4.56 6.51 -17.30
N GLY A 76 3.32 6.05 -17.47
CA GLY A 76 2.28 5.95 -16.44
C GLY A 76 2.31 4.67 -15.63
N SER A 77 3.46 4.00 -15.48
CA SER A 77 3.53 2.79 -14.67
C SER A 77 4.57 2.91 -13.57
N ALA A 78 4.14 2.59 -12.35
CA ALA A 78 4.95 2.62 -11.14
C ALA A 78 5.05 1.23 -10.53
N ARG A 79 6.19 0.93 -9.89
CA ARG A 79 6.30 -0.16 -8.94
C ARG A 79 6.27 0.41 -7.53
N VAL A 80 5.25 0.05 -6.78
CA VAL A 80 5.06 0.56 -5.41
C VAL A 80 5.29 -0.57 -4.42
N CYS A 81 6.18 -0.30 -3.47
CA CYS A 81 6.43 -1.14 -2.32
C CYS A 81 5.65 -0.59 -1.12
N TYR A 82 4.76 -1.41 -0.56
CA TYR A 82 3.92 -1.02 0.57
C TYR A 82 3.77 -2.17 1.56
N VAL A 83 3.35 -1.85 2.79
CA VAL A 83 2.93 -2.83 3.79
C VAL A 83 1.56 -2.48 4.31
N ASP A 84 0.67 -3.47 4.38
CA ASP A 84 -0.67 -3.31 4.91
C ASP A 84 -0.77 -3.94 6.30
N PHE A 85 -1.17 -3.13 7.29
CA PHE A 85 -1.51 -3.63 8.62
C PHE A 85 -3.02 -3.57 8.80
N ALA A 86 -3.70 -4.60 8.29
CA ALA A 86 -5.16 -4.69 8.29
C ALA A 86 -5.78 -4.49 9.69
N THR A 87 -5.16 -5.05 10.74
CA THR A 87 -5.60 -4.92 12.15
C THR A 87 -5.67 -3.47 12.61
N PHE A 88 -4.79 -2.60 12.10
CA PHE A 88 -4.72 -1.19 12.48
C PHE A 88 -5.35 -0.26 11.43
N ALA A 89 -5.92 -0.83 10.36
CA ALA A 89 -6.42 -0.09 9.19
C ALA A 89 -5.41 0.93 8.63
N LYS A 90 -4.10 0.62 8.69
CA LYS A 90 -3.02 1.49 8.20
C LYS A 90 -2.26 0.81 7.07
N THR A 91 -2.03 1.55 6.00
CA THR A 91 -1.21 1.13 4.86
C THR A 91 -0.02 2.07 4.73
N TYR A 92 1.19 1.54 4.79
CA TYR A 92 2.41 2.33 4.68
C TYR A 92 2.99 2.22 3.27
N LEU A 93 3.13 3.36 2.59
CA LEU A 93 3.77 3.47 1.28
C LEU A 93 5.26 3.72 1.50
N ILE A 94 6.07 2.70 1.21
CA ILE A 94 7.48 2.67 1.60
C ILE A 94 8.39 3.23 0.51
N GLN A 95 8.23 2.77 -0.73
CA GLN A 95 9.08 3.19 -1.85
C GLN A 95 8.36 3.04 -3.18
N VAL A 96 8.67 3.93 -4.13
CA VAL A 96 8.22 3.84 -5.53
C VAL A 96 9.42 3.80 -6.48
N PHE A 97 9.26 3.04 -7.56
CA PHE A 97 10.25 2.86 -8.62
C PHE A 97 9.60 2.96 -10.00
N SER A 98 10.38 3.34 -11.00
CA SER A 98 9.98 3.28 -12.41
C SER A 98 10.01 1.84 -12.94
N LYS A 99 9.48 1.64 -14.15
CA LYS A 99 9.51 0.33 -14.84
C LYS A 99 10.94 -0.16 -15.14
N GLU A 100 11.90 0.73 -15.31
CA GLU A 100 13.27 0.37 -15.74
C GLU A 100 14.16 -0.03 -14.56
N GLU A 101 13.78 0.37 -13.35
CA GLU A 101 14.55 0.06 -12.14
C GLU A 101 14.38 -1.40 -11.74
N LYS A 102 15.50 -2.15 -11.72
CA LYS A 102 15.54 -3.49 -11.13
C LYS A 102 15.57 -3.36 -9.60
N THR A 103 14.55 -3.91 -8.95
CA THR A 103 14.37 -3.84 -7.49
C THR A 103 14.58 -5.22 -6.86
N ASN A 104 15.72 -5.86 -7.13
CA ASN A 104 16.09 -7.08 -6.40
C ASN A 104 16.82 -6.64 -5.14
N LEU A 105 16.20 -6.86 -3.99
CA LEU A 105 16.85 -6.62 -2.70
C LEU A 105 17.84 -7.76 -2.42
N THR A 106 19.04 -7.39 -2.01
CA THR A 106 20.00 -8.29 -1.37
C THR A 106 19.46 -8.76 -0.02
N ASP A 107 20.00 -9.85 0.51
CA ASP A 107 19.53 -10.38 1.81
C ASP A 107 19.81 -9.42 2.97
N THR A 108 20.90 -8.65 2.88
CA THR A 108 21.19 -7.56 3.83
C THR A 108 20.12 -6.48 3.79
N GLU A 109 19.70 -6.04 2.60
CA GLU A 109 18.64 -5.05 2.44
C GLU A 109 17.29 -5.59 2.90
N LYS A 110 16.96 -6.85 2.58
CA LYS A 110 15.74 -7.50 3.09
C LYS A 110 15.70 -7.50 4.61
N ASN A 111 16.81 -7.81 5.26
CA ASN A 111 16.91 -7.80 6.72
C ASN A 111 16.74 -6.38 7.30
N ALA A 112 17.31 -5.36 6.66
CA ALA A 112 17.11 -3.97 7.05
C ALA A 112 15.63 -3.55 6.92
N VAL A 113 15.00 -3.88 5.79
CA VAL A 113 13.57 -3.64 5.56
C VAL A 113 12.71 -4.36 6.60
N LYS A 114 13.02 -5.63 6.91
CA LYS A 114 12.30 -6.41 7.92
C LYS A 114 12.34 -5.75 9.30
N LYS A 115 13.50 -5.23 9.70
CA LYS A 115 13.63 -4.48 10.96
C LYS A 115 12.77 -3.22 10.94
N ALA A 116 12.84 -2.42 9.86
CA ALA A 116 12.05 -1.21 9.72
C ALA A 116 10.53 -1.49 9.77
N ILE A 117 10.05 -2.51 9.06
CA ILE A 117 8.63 -2.92 9.09
C ILE A 117 8.21 -3.38 10.49
N GLY A 118 9.10 -4.08 11.22
CA GLY A 118 8.85 -4.46 12.61
C GLY A 118 8.65 -3.27 13.54
N VAL A 119 9.44 -2.21 13.37
CA VAL A 119 9.26 -0.94 14.10
C VAL A 119 7.91 -0.31 13.75
N LEU A 120 7.59 -0.15 12.45
CA LEU A 120 6.31 0.42 12.01
C LEU A 120 5.11 -0.35 12.57
N LYS A 121 5.18 -1.69 12.61
CA LYS A 121 4.12 -2.53 13.19
C LYS A 121 3.95 -2.26 14.68
N THR A 122 5.05 -2.09 15.40
CA THR A 122 5.05 -1.81 16.86
C THR A 122 4.48 -0.43 17.14
N GLU A 123 4.84 0.57 16.35
CA GLU A 123 4.31 1.93 16.44
C GLU A 123 2.82 1.97 16.13
N ALA A 124 2.39 1.30 15.05
CA ALA A 124 0.98 1.19 14.70
C ALA A 124 0.16 0.53 15.83
N ALA A 125 0.70 -0.53 16.45
CA ALA A 125 0.06 -1.18 17.59
C ALA A 125 -0.03 -0.27 18.82
N ARG A 126 1.02 0.51 19.10
CA ARG A 126 1.04 1.46 20.22
C ARG A 126 0.03 2.58 20.02
N ASN A 127 -0.05 3.15 18.81
CA ASN A 127 -0.99 4.21 18.48
C ASN A 127 -2.44 3.70 18.54
N TRP A 128 -2.69 2.50 18.01
CA TRP A 128 -4.01 1.89 18.07
C TRP A 128 -4.50 1.69 19.52
N ARG A 129 -3.63 1.26 20.44
CA ARG A 129 -3.98 1.14 21.87
C ARG A 129 -4.40 2.47 22.48
N LYS A 130 -3.64 3.54 22.22
CA LYS A 130 -3.94 4.88 22.76
C LYS A 130 -5.26 5.46 22.24
N GLU A 131 -5.65 5.13 21.01
CA GLU A 131 -6.90 5.61 20.41
C GLU A 131 -8.14 4.90 20.97
N HIS A 132 -7.97 3.75 21.64
CA HIS A 132 -9.06 2.89 22.13
C HIS A 132 -9.05 2.69 23.66
N GLU A 133 -8.20 3.44 24.38
CA GLU A 133 -8.20 3.58 25.84
C GLU A 133 -8.93 4.88 26.22
#